data_AF-A0A6B9YT36-F1
#
_entry.id   AF-A0A6B9YT36-F1
#
_cell.length_a   1.000
_cell.length_b   1.000
_cell.length_c   1.000
_cell.angle_alpha   90.00
_cell.angle_beta   90.00
_cell.angle_gamma   90.00
#
_symmetry.space_group_name_H-M   'P 1'
#
loop_
_entity.id
_entity.type
_entity.pdbx_description
1 polymer ?
#
loop_
_entity_poly.entity_id
_entity_poly.type
_entity_poly.pdbx_seq_one_letter_code
_entity_poly.pdbx_strand_id
1 'polypeptide(L)'
;MNSVLQSIYRKLIVSCQAAPNDPMEDTETLRRVARSAVMGGASGIRLNSPEDVRAVRLDTKLPIIAIQKSYEGGQLRITPDFASAKALAEAGADIIALDCTDRPHLYGEPWREIVRRIHEELGLLVMADIATLHDGILAAEGGADIVAPTLHGYTEETKATFGFHPELVTALARETGKPVIAEGNVSTPALARIALEAGAWSVVVGSAITRPGSITATFVEAIRPLSEPTSKAPCYVIGIDIGGTAIKSAVVSEDGTVQLPQQVPTQASQGRETIAAGLSTALTQTLKAAADAKLEIAGIGVASAGAIDSAKGTVFAATENLPGWAGFHLRQYLQGFTELPVFVENDAQAAALAELRFGAAKGLSNFVALTIGTGIGGGIVIDGRLVRGTHGFAGTLGHQTIRFDGKPCNCGRRGCLEAYVSTAALIEEYRQLEPSAPIDQPAATAARLIAERSIAGDPKARHAYSQLAGYLAEGVANICNLLDPEAILLSGGLIEGQRDFLHEVEQRSATLLHFGAKRPPRLIASAAGLYSGVQGAAATAFDQIKS
;
A
#
# COMPACT_ATOMS: atom_id res chain seq x y z
N MET A 1 -20.59 -4.67 -41.14
CA MET A 1 -20.15 -5.15 -39.81
C MET A 1 -21.23 -6.08 -39.27
N ASN A 2 -20.87 -7.27 -38.80
CA ASN A 2 -21.83 -8.29 -38.35
C ASN A 2 -22.75 -7.74 -37.21
N SER A 3 -24.06 -8.01 -37.27
CA SER A 3 -25.04 -7.49 -36.30
C SER A 3 -24.80 -7.99 -34.87
N VAL A 4 -24.29 -9.22 -34.71
CA VAL A 4 -23.90 -9.79 -33.42
C VAL A 4 -22.79 -8.95 -32.79
N LEU A 5 -21.71 -8.67 -33.53
CA LEU A 5 -20.59 -7.84 -33.05
C LEU A 5 -21.00 -6.42 -32.67
N GLN A 6 -21.89 -5.81 -33.46
CA GLN A 6 -22.45 -4.49 -33.17
C GLN A 6 -23.26 -4.49 -31.86
N SER A 7 -24.02 -5.55 -31.61
CA SER A 7 -24.87 -5.62 -30.41
C SER A 7 -24.08 -5.66 -29.09
N ILE A 8 -22.82 -6.10 -29.13
CA ILE A 8 -21.91 -6.21 -27.97
C ILE A 8 -20.86 -5.09 -27.89
N TYR A 9 -20.83 -4.14 -28.84
CA TYR A 9 -19.83 -3.07 -28.87
C TYR A 9 -19.89 -2.15 -27.63
N ARG A 10 -18.76 -2.05 -26.94
CA ARG A 10 -18.55 -1.37 -25.64
C ARG A 10 -19.52 -1.82 -24.56
N LYS A 11 -19.93 -3.09 -24.57
CA LYS A 11 -20.86 -3.67 -23.60
C LYS A 11 -20.22 -4.80 -22.79
N LEU A 12 -20.94 -5.22 -21.75
CA LEU A 12 -20.57 -6.31 -20.87
C LEU A 12 -21.17 -7.63 -21.36
N ILE A 13 -20.32 -8.66 -21.42
CA ILE A 13 -20.68 -10.06 -21.59
C ILE A 13 -20.43 -10.77 -20.25
N VAL A 14 -21.34 -11.61 -19.83
CA VAL A 14 -21.20 -12.36 -18.57
C VAL A 14 -20.89 -13.82 -18.87
N SER A 15 -19.81 -14.34 -18.28
CA SER A 15 -19.43 -15.74 -18.41
C SER A 15 -20.09 -16.57 -17.31
N CYS A 16 -21.15 -17.28 -17.69
CA CYS A 16 -21.95 -18.15 -16.82
C CYS A 16 -21.41 -19.58 -16.91
N GLN A 17 -20.29 -19.81 -16.21
CA GLN A 17 -19.60 -21.09 -16.21
C GLN A 17 -19.18 -21.44 -14.78
N ALA A 18 -19.17 -22.74 -14.48
CA ALA A 18 -18.64 -23.29 -13.25
C ALA A 18 -17.32 -24.05 -13.52
N ALA A 19 -16.49 -24.16 -12.49
CA ALA A 19 -15.32 -25.05 -12.55
C ALA A 19 -15.75 -26.50 -12.24
N PRO A 20 -14.98 -27.51 -12.67
CA PRO A 20 -15.24 -28.89 -12.28
C PRO A 20 -15.32 -29.04 -10.76
N ASN A 21 -16.39 -29.69 -10.28
CA ASN A 21 -16.73 -29.90 -8.86
C ASN A 21 -17.14 -28.64 -8.09
N ASP A 22 -17.35 -27.50 -8.75
CA ASP A 22 -17.97 -26.33 -8.12
C ASP A 22 -19.47 -26.63 -7.90
N PRO A 23 -20.07 -26.31 -6.73
CA PRO A 23 -21.51 -26.50 -6.51
C PRO A 23 -22.41 -25.80 -7.55
N MET A 24 -21.87 -24.82 -8.28
CA MET A 24 -22.54 -24.14 -9.39
C MET A 24 -22.50 -24.93 -10.72
N GLU A 25 -21.79 -26.06 -10.80
CA GLU A 25 -21.71 -26.95 -11.97
C GLU A 25 -23.01 -27.77 -12.14
N ASP A 26 -24.10 -27.05 -12.36
CA ASP A 26 -25.44 -27.56 -12.64
C ASP A 26 -26.10 -26.67 -13.68
N THR A 27 -26.57 -27.27 -14.78
CA THR A 27 -27.10 -26.55 -15.93
C THR A 27 -28.28 -25.63 -15.59
N GLU A 28 -29.20 -26.08 -14.74
CA GLU A 28 -30.36 -25.27 -14.35
C GLU A 28 -29.94 -24.12 -13.42
N THR A 29 -28.93 -24.32 -12.58
CA THR A 29 -28.31 -23.26 -11.78
C THR A 29 -27.62 -22.23 -12.66
N LEU A 30 -26.79 -22.65 -13.62
CA LEU A 30 -26.13 -21.74 -14.58
C LEU A 30 -27.16 -20.97 -15.43
N ARG A 31 -28.26 -21.63 -15.81
CA ARG A 31 -29.38 -20.98 -16.50
C ARG A 31 -30.01 -19.86 -15.67
N ARG A 32 -30.23 -20.07 -14.37
CA ARG A 32 -30.75 -19.03 -13.45
C ARG A 32 -29.76 -17.87 -13.30
N VAL A 33 -28.46 -18.16 -13.21
CA VAL A 33 -27.41 -17.13 -13.17
C VAL A 33 -27.41 -16.32 -14.47
N ALA A 34 -27.49 -16.98 -15.62
CA ALA A 34 -27.57 -16.31 -16.93
C ALA A 34 -28.81 -15.40 -17.02
N ARG A 35 -30.00 -15.88 -16.60
CA ARG A 35 -31.20 -15.04 -16.53
C ARG A 35 -31.01 -13.81 -15.66
N SER A 36 -30.38 -13.97 -14.49
CA SER A 36 -30.06 -12.85 -13.60
C SER A 36 -29.11 -11.85 -14.27
N ALA A 37 -28.06 -12.33 -14.94
CA ALA A 37 -27.12 -11.50 -15.68
C ALA A 37 -27.79 -10.71 -16.81
N VAL A 38 -28.69 -11.35 -17.58
CA VAL A 38 -29.51 -10.69 -18.61
C VAL A 38 -30.36 -9.58 -17.99
N MET A 39 -31.07 -9.87 -16.89
CA MET A 39 -31.87 -8.87 -16.17
C MET A 39 -31.01 -7.71 -15.63
N GLY A 40 -29.76 -7.98 -15.27
CA GLY A 40 -28.78 -6.98 -14.85
C GLY A 40 -28.19 -6.13 -15.98
N GLY A 41 -28.55 -6.38 -17.24
CA GLY A 41 -28.11 -5.60 -18.40
C GLY A 41 -26.91 -6.18 -19.16
N ALA A 42 -26.55 -7.44 -18.94
CA ALA A 42 -25.61 -8.13 -19.81
C ALA A 42 -26.09 -8.07 -21.27
N SER A 43 -25.16 -7.90 -22.21
CA SER A 43 -25.46 -7.82 -23.65
C SER A 43 -25.04 -9.06 -24.44
N GLY A 44 -24.45 -10.03 -23.76
CA GLY A 44 -24.14 -11.36 -24.28
C GLY A 44 -23.81 -12.30 -23.11
N ILE A 45 -23.86 -13.60 -23.36
CA ILE A 45 -23.55 -14.64 -22.38
C ILE A 45 -22.44 -15.54 -22.93
N ARG A 46 -21.45 -15.89 -22.11
CA ARG A 46 -20.44 -16.88 -22.44
C ARG A 46 -20.69 -18.18 -21.65
N LEU A 47 -20.80 -19.31 -22.34
CA LEU A 47 -21.22 -20.60 -21.76
C LEU A 47 -20.27 -21.73 -22.13
N ASN A 48 -20.12 -22.70 -21.22
CA ASN A 48 -19.35 -23.92 -21.44
C ASN A 48 -20.30 -25.09 -21.66
N SER A 49 -20.06 -25.92 -22.68
CA SER A 49 -20.84 -27.10 -23.09
C SER A 49 -22.09 -26.82 -23.96
N PRO A 50 -22.42 -27.74 -24.89
CA PRO A 50 -23.67 -27.69 -25.65
C PRO A 50 -24.94 -27.78 -24.79
N GLU A 51 -24.86 -28.42 -23.62
CA GLU A 51 -26.00 -28.57 -22.71
C GLU A 51 -26.42 -27.22 -22.13
N ASP A 52 -25.46 -26.46 -21.57
CA ASP A 52 -25.71 -25.14 -20.99
C ASP A 52 -26.13 -24.13 -22.06
N VAL A 53 -25.51 -24.17 -23.25
CA VAL A 53 -25.90 -23.34 -24.39
C VAL A 53 -27.36 -23.57 -24.75
N ARG A 54 -27.78 -24.84 -24.89
CA ARG A 54 -29.17 -25.19 -25.23
C ARG A 54 -30.14 -24.73 -24.15
N ALA A 55 -29.79 -24.92 -22.88
CA ALA A 55 -30.64 -24.54 -21.76
C ALA A 55 -30.83 -23.02 -21.67
N VAL A 56 -29.75 -22.24 -21.76
CA VAL A 56 -29.80 -20.77 -21.66
C VAL A 56 -30.44 -20.13 -22.89
N ARG A 57 -30.24 -20.71 -24.08
CA ARG A 57 -30.85 -20.21 -25.32
C ARG A 57 -32.38 -20.17 -25.27
N LEU A 58 -33.02 -21.00 -24.43
CA LEU A 58 -34.46 -20.97 -24.21
C LEU A 58 -34.94 -19.66 -23.55
N ASP A 59 -34.07 -18.96 -22.82
CA ASP A 59 -34.43 -17.79 -22.03
C ASP A 59 -34.00 -16.46 -22.64
N THR A 60 -33.07 -16.47 -23.60
CA THR A 60 -32.49 -15.23 -24.14
C THR A 60 -32.20 -15.27 -25.64
N LYS A 61 -32.42 -14.12 -26.28
CA LYS A 61 -32.01 -13.85 -27.67
C LYS A 61 -30.69 -13.07 -27.75
N LEU A 62 -30.05 -12.79 -26.62
CA LEU A 62 -28.73 -12.16 -26.64
C LEU A 62 -27.70 -13.09 -27.30
N PRO A 63 -26.62 -12.51 -27.86
CA PRO A 63 -25.46 -13.24 -28.33
C PRO A 63 -24.93 -14.26 -27.31
N ILE A 64 -24.72 -15.50 -27.73
CA ILE A 64 -24.04 -16.54 -26.95
C ILE A 64 -22.67 -16.83 -27.56
N ILE A 65 -21.63 -16.62 -26.75
CA ILE A 65 -20.26 -17.09 -27.01
C ILE A 65 -20.13 -18.46 -26.36
N ALA A 66 -20.04 -19.50 -27.18
CA ALA A 66 -20.02 -20.87 -26.70
C ALA A 66 -18.60 -21.45 -26.72
N ILE A 67 -18.27 -22.22 -25.68
CA ILE A 67 -17.03 -22.99 -25.59
C ILE A 67 -17.29 -24.41 -25.12
N GLN A 68 -16.34 -25.30 -25.38
CA GLN A 68 -16.30 -26.61 -24.75
C GLN A 68 -14.91 -26.87 -24.19
N LYS A 69 -14.78 -26.87 -22.86
CA LYS A 69 -13.50 -27.10 -22.19
C LYS A 69 -13.18 -28.59 -22.15
N SER A 70 -11.98 -28.96 -22.58
CA SER A 70 -11.37 -30.27 -22.32
C SER A 70 -10.05 -30.08 -21.57
N TYR A 71 -9.72 -31.05 -20.72
CA TYR A 71 -8.43 -31.10 -20.01
C TYR A 71 -7.65 -32.30 -20.52
N GLU A 72 -6.66 -32.03 -21.37
CA GLU A 72 -5.86 -33.06 -22.04
C GLU A 72 -4.42 -32.98 -21.57
N GLY A 73 -3.90 -34.06 -21.00
CA GLY A 73 -2.56 -34.05 -20.39
C GLY A 73 -2.44 -33.02 -19.25
N GLY A 74 -3.55 -32.67 -18.60
CA GLY A 74 -3.60 -31.63 -17.56
C GLY A 74 -3.67 -30.19 -18.09
N GLN A 75 -3.68 -29.99 -19.41
CA GLN A 75 -3.76 -28.67 -20.03
C GLN A 75 -5.19 -28.37 -20.50
N LEU A 76 -5.63 -27.13 -20.23
CA LEU A 76 -6.92 -26.64 -20.70
C LEU A 76 -6.87 -26.39 -22.21
N ARG A 77 -7.86 -26.94 -22.92
CA ARG A 77 -8.18 -26.68 -24.32
C ARG A 77 -9.60 -26.14 -24.42
N ILE A 78 -9.80 -25.23 -25.37
CA ILE A 78 -11.09 -24.60 -25.64
C ILE A 78 -11.57 -25.05 -27.01
N THR A 79 -12.67 -25.79 -27.04
CA THR A 79 -13.33 -26.34 -28.24
C THR A 79 -12.32 -27.11 -29.11
N PRO A 80 -11.80 -28.25 -28.65
CA PRO A 80 -10.57 -28.86 -29.18
C PRO A 80 -10.66 -29.34 -30.64
N ASP A 81 -11.86 -29.54 -31.17
CA ASP A 81 -12.11 -30.07 -32.51
C ASP A 81 -13.38 -29.48 -33.14
N PHE A 82 -13.55 -29.68 -34.45
CA PHE A 82 -14.72 -29.23 -35.18
C PHE A 82 -16.02 -29.91 -34.72
N ALA A 83 -15.97 -31.15 -34.21
CA ALA A 83 -17.15 -31.84 -33.70
C ALA A 83 -17.74 -31.12 -32.48
N SER A 84 -16.88 -30.63 -31.59
CA SER A 84 -17.24 -29.80 -30.44
C SER A 84 -17.84 -28.46 -30.91
N ALA A 85 -17.20 -27.79 -31.88
CA ALA A 85 -17.73 -26.56 -32.47
C ALA A 85 -19.13 -26.75 -33.08
N LYS A 86 -19.34 -27.84 -33.82
CA LYS A 86 -20.62 -28.19 -34.40
C LYS A 86 -21.69 -28.46 -33.34
N ALA A 87 -21.35 -29.18 -32.26
CA ALA A 87 -22.29 -29.44 -31.17
C ALA A 87 -22.73 -28.13 -30.46
N LEU A 88 -21.82 -27.17 -30.29
CA LEU A 88 -22.14 -25.85 -29.73
C LEU A 88 -23.01 -25.03 -30.69
N ALA A 89 -22.75 -25.08 -32.00
CA ALA A 89 -23.58 -24.43 -33.01
C ALA A 89 -25.02 -24.99 -33.02
N GLU A 90 -25.17 -26.32 -33.02
CA GLU A 90 -26.47 -27.00 -32.94
C GLU A 90 -27.22 -26.71 -31.64
N ALA A 91 -26.51 -26.42 -30.55
CA ALA A 91 -27.10 -25.98 -29.29
C ALA A 91 -27.61 -24.53 -29.33
N GLY A 92 -27.22 -23.74 -30.33
CA GLY A 92 -27.68 -22.37 -30.54
C GLY A 92 -26.66 -21.28 -30.18
N ALA A 93 -25.36 -21.55 -30.34
CA ALA A 93 -24.32 -20.53 -30.25
C ALA A 93 -24.38 -19.52 -31.41
N ASP A 94 -23.98 -18.26 -31.16
CA ASP A 94 -23.80 -17.24 -32.21
C ASP A 94 -22.32 -17.04 -32.56
N ILE A 95 -21.44 -17.28 -31.58
CA ILE A 95 -19.99 -17.18 -31.69
C ILE A 95 -19.39 -18.45 -31.08
N ILE A 96 -18.47 -19.09 -31.80
CA ILE A 96 -17.70 -20.23 -31.28
C ILE A 96 -16.34 -19.71 -30.82
N ALA A 97 -16.02 -19.89 -29.54
CA ALA A 97 -14.67 -19.62 -29.05
C ALA A 97 -13.80 -20.88 -29.18
N LEU A 98 -12.58 -20.68 -29.67
CA LEU A 98 -11.63 -21.73 -30.06
C LEU A 98 -10.24 -21.38 -29.52
N ASP A 99 -9.54 -22.39 -29.00
CA ASP A 99 -8.11 -22.27 -28.68
C ASP A 99 -7.30 -22.12 -29.96
N CYS A 100 -6.75 -20.93 -30.18
CA CYS A 100 -5.91 -20.61 -31.34
C CYS A 100 -4.45 -20.37 -30.93
N THR A 101 -3.96 -21.07 -29.90
CA THR A 101 -2.55 -21.05 -29.50
C THR A 101 -1.72 -22.00 -30.37
N ASP A 102 -0.42 -21.72 -30.52
CA ASP A 102 0.52 -22.60 -31.24
C ASP A 102 0.90 -23.89 -30.49
N ARG A 103 0.17 -24.23 -29.41
CA ARG A 103 0.41 -25.44 -28.64
C ARG A 103 0.05 -26.69 -29.46
N PRO A 104 0.86 -27.77 -29.44
CA PRO A 104 0.62 -28.99 -30.23
C PRO A 104 -0.79 -29.58 -30.03
N HIS A 105 -1.58 -29.71 -31.11
CA HIS A 105 -2.90 -30.35 -31.08
C HIS A 105 -2.78 -31.88 -31.15
N LEU A 106 -3.37 -32.58 -30.17
CA LEU A 106 -3.34 -34.06 -30.11
C LEU A 106 -4.33 -34.71 -31.08
N TYR A 107 -5.36 -33.99 -31.55
CA TYR A 107 -6.43 -34.49 -32.42
C TYR A 107 -6.23 -34.23 -33.92
N GLY A 108 -5.05 -33.77 -34.32
CA GLY A 108 -4.58 -33.82 -35.71
C GLY A 108 -5.09 -32.75 -36.68
N GLU A 109 -6.20 -32.05 -36.41
CA GLU A 109 -6.66 -30.93 -37.25
C GLU A 109 -6.11 -29.59 -36.71
N PRO A 110 -5.36 -28.80 -37.50
CA PRO A 110 -4.90 -27.47 -37.08
C PRO A 110 -6.09 -26.53 -36.82
N TRP A 111 -6.01 -25.70 -35.78
CA TRP A 111 -7.08 -24.76 -35.44
C TRP A 111 -7.50 -23.85 -36.62
N ARG A 112 -6.58 -23.52 -37.54
CA ARG A 112 -6.87 -22.75 -38.77
C ARG A 112 -7.89 -23.43 -39.68
N GLU A 113 -7.81 -24.76 -39.78
CA GLU A 113 -8.78 -25.53 -40.56
C GLU A 113 -10.14 -25.58 -39.86
N ILE A 114 -10.15 -25.69 -38.52
CA ILE A 114 -11.38 -25.62 -37.74
C ILE A 114 -12.06 -24.26 -37.92
N VAL A 115 -11.30 -23.14 -37.87
CA VAL A 115 -11.83 -21.78 -38.15
C VAL A 115 -12.52 -21.73 -39.51
N ARG A 116 -11.83 -22.19 -40.57
CA ARG A 116 -12.35 -22.23 -41.95
C ARG A 116 -13.66 -23.00 -42.02
N ARG A 117 -13.71 -24.18 -41.40
CA ARG A 117 -14.90 -25.04 -41.40
C ARG A 117 -16.05 -24.44 -40.59
N ILE A 118 -15.78 -23.75 -39.47
CA ILE A 118 -16.85 -23.04 -38.74
C ILE A 118 -17.49 -21.98 -39.63
N HIS A 119 -16.70 -21.23 -40.40
CA HIS A 119 -17.25 -20.24 -41.33
C HIS A 119 -18.03 -20.87 -42.48
N GLU A 120 -17.48 -21.90 -43.12
CA GLU A 120 -18.08 -22.50 -44.33
C GLU A 120 -19.25 -23.44 -44.03
N GLU A 121 -19.12 -24.29 -43.01
CA GLU A 121 -20.11 -25.33 -42.72
C GLU A 121 -21.15 -24.88 -41.68
N LEU A 122 -20.77 -24.02 -40.72
CA LEU A 122 -21.66 -23.59 -39.64
C LEU A 122 -22.17 -22.15 -39.82
N GLY A 123 -21.46 -21.32 -40.60
CA GLY A 123 -21.84 -19.93 -40.85
C GLY A 123 -21.77 -19.03 -39.62
N LEU A 124 -20.96 -19.38 -38.61
CA LEU A 124 -20.84 -18.67 -37.33
C LEU A 124 -19.53 -17.89 -37.23
N LEU A 125 -19.51 -16.90 -36.34
CA LEU A 125 -18.30 -16.14 -36.01
C LEU A 125 -17.36 -16.97 -35.14
N VAL A 126 -16.05 -16.74 -35.30
CA VAL A 126 -15.02 -17.37 -34.47
C VAL A 126 -14.32 -16.36 -33.58
N MET A 127 -14.27 -16.68 -32.28
CA MET A 127 -13.47 -15.97 -31.28
C MET A 127 -12.24 -16.79 -30.93
N ALA A 128 -11.07 -16.24 -31.25
CA ALA A 128 -9.80 -16.85 -30.91
C ALA A 128 -9.44 -16.56 -29.45
N ASP A 129 -9.48 -17.60 -28.62
CA ASP A 129 -8.90 -17.57 -27.30
C ASP A 129 -7.39 -17.80 -27.41
N ILE A 130 -6.62 -16.81 -26.97
CA ILE A 130 -5.17 -16.74 -27.14
C ILE A 130 -4.46 -16.56 -25.80
N ALA A 131 -3.15 -16.85 -25.77
CA ALA A 131 -2.32 -16.62 -24.60
C ALA A 131 -1.37 -15.43 -24.78
N THR A 132 -0.87 -15.20 -26.00
CA THR A 132 0.12 -14.15 -26.28
C THR A 132 -0.32 -13.20 -27.38
N LEU A 133 0.34 -12.05 -27.50
CA LEU A 133 0.14 -11.16 -28.65
C LEU A 133 0.42 -11.88 -29.98
N HIS A 134 1.43 -12.75 -30.00
CA HIS A 134 1.79 -13.52 -31.19
C HIS A 134 0.66 -14.44 -31.64
N ASP A 135 0.09 -15.21 -30.71
CA ASP A 135 -1.11 -16.03 -30.96
C ASP A 135 -2.25 -15.16 -31.53
N GLY A 136 -2.46 -13.97 -30.96
CA GLY A 136 -3.51 -13.05 -31.42
C GLY A 136 -3.33 -12.57 -32.85
N ILE A 137 -2.10 -12.26 -33.25
CA ILE A 137 -1.76 -11.88 -34.64
C ILE A 137 -1.99 -13.08 -35.57
N LEU A 138 -1.47 -14.25 -35.21
CA LEU A 138 -1.63 -15.47 -36.00
C LEU A 138 -3.09 -15.86 -36.16
N ALA A 139 -3.90 -15.74 -35.11
CA ALA A 139 -5.33 -16.01 -35.12
C ALA A 139 -6.09 -15.06 -36.05
N ALA A 140 -5.76 -13.76 -36.01
CA ALA A 140 -6.36 -12.77 -36.90
C ALA A 140 -6.04 -13.04 -38.38
N GLU A 141 -4.79 -13.41 -38.68
CA GLU A 141 -4.35 -13.85 -40.02
C GLU A 141 -4.99 -15.18 -40.43
N GLY A 142 -5.26 -16.05 -39.46
CA GLY A 142 -5.92 -17.35 -39.64
C GLY A 142 -7.43 -17.29 -39.83
N GLY A 143 -8.00 -16.09 -39.90
CA GLY A 143 -9.41 -15.88 -40.22
C GLY A 143 -10.30 -15.60 -39.02
N ALA A 144 -9.79 -15.61 -37.78
CA ALA A 144 -10.62 -15.31 -36.61
C ALA A 144 -11.30 -13.93 -36.73
N ASP A 145 -12.55 -13.85 -36.26
CA ASP A 145 -13.34 -12.61 -36.29
C ASP A 145 -13.08 -11.75 -35.06
N ILE A 146 -12.75 -12.39 -33.93
CA ILE A 146 -12.52 -11.78 -32.63
C ILE A 146 -11.26 -12.38 -32.02
N VAL A 147 -10.51 -11.59 -31.26
CA VAL A 147 -9.36 -12.07 -30.47
C VAL A 147 -9.58 -11.79 -28.98
N ALA A 148 -9.23 -12.75 -28.11
CA ALA A 148 -9.45 -12.63 -26.67
C ALA A 148 -8.34 -13.31 -25.86
N PRO A 149 -7.73 -12.62 -24.86
CA PRO A 149 -6.61 -13.16 -24.08
C PRO A 149 -7.04 -14.16 -22.99
N THR A 150 -8.07 -14.96 -23.26
CA THR A 150 -8.69 -15.89 -22.30
C THR A 150 -7.71 -16.93 -21.76
N LEU A 151 -6.72 -17.35 -22.55
CA LEU A 151 -5.70 -18.33 -22.16
C LEU A 151 -4.43 -17.67 -21.57
N HIS A 152 -4.38 -16.34 -21.47
CA HIS A 152 -3.28 -15.65 -20.80
C HIS A 152 -3.31 -15.96 -19.30
N GLY A 153 -2.25 -16.58 -18.79
CA GLY A 153 -2.17 -17.13 -17.43
C GLY A 153 -2.44 -18.65 -17.35
N TYR A 154 -2.88 -19.27 -18.45
CA TYR A 154 -3.24 -20.70 -18.49
C TYR A 154 -2.30 -21.55 -19.35
N THR A 155 -1.33 -20.93 -20.03
CA THR A 155 -0.28 -21.64 -20.78
C THR A 155 1.03 -21.65 -20.01
N GLU A 156 1.92 -22.59 -20.32
CA GLU A 156 3.25 -22.68 -19.69
C GLU A 156 4.06 -21.38 -19.81
N GLU A 157 3.91 -20.65 -20.92
CA GLU A 157 4.58 -19.37 -21.17
C GLU A 157 4.02 -18.23 -20.30
N THR A 158 2.72 -18.26 -20.00
CA THR A 158 2.01 -17.13 -19.36
C THR A 158 1.58 -17.40 -17.92
N LYS A 159 1.74 -18.62 -17.40
CA LYS A 159 1.29 -19.00 -16.04
C LYS A 159 1.90 -18.17 -14.90
N ALA A 160 3.02 -17.50 -15.14
CA ALA A 160 3.66 -16.61 -14.16
C ALA A 160 3.01 -15.21 -14.08
N THR A 161 2.14 -14.84 -15.03
CA THR A 161 1.55 -13.49 -15.13
C THR A 161 0.09 -13.48 -14.70
N PHE A 162 -0.19 -13.89 -13.45
CA PHE A 162 -1.55 -13.90 -12.91
C PHE A 162 -2.08 -12.47 -12.68
N GLY A 163 -3.17 -12.09 -13.36
CA GLY A 163 -3.76 -10.75 -13.28
C GLY A 163 -4.47 -10.34 -14.57
N PHE A 164 -5.09 -9.16 -14.57
CA PHE A 164 -5.60 -8.51 -15.79
C PHE A 164 -4.51 -7.60 -16.39
N HIS A 165 -4.25 -7.74 -17.69
CA HIS A 165 -3.16 -7.06 -18.40
C HIS A 165 -3.72 -6.12 -19.48
N PRO A 166 -4.00 -4.85 -19.16
CA PRO A 166 -4.53 -3.88 -20.14
C PRO A 166 -3.54 -3.57 -21.27
N GLU A 167 -2.24 -3.78 -21.06
CA GLU A 167 -1.21 -3.59 -22.07
C GLU A 167 -1.36 -4.60 -23.20
N LEU A 168 -1.69 -5.86 -22.88
CA LEU A 168 -1.95 -6.90 -23.88
C LEU A 168 -3.22 -6.57 -24.68
N VAL A 169 -4.28 -6.09 -24.04
CA VAL A 169 -5.50 -5.62 -24.73
C VAL A 169 -5.18 -4.49 -25.70
N THR A 170 -4.37 -3.52 -25.27
CA THR A 170 -3.93 -2.39 -26.10
C THR A 170 -3.14 -2.86 -27.31
N ALA A 171 -2.20 -3.79 -27.10
CA ALA A 171 -1.39 -4.36 -28.18
C ALA A 171 -2.26 -5.14 -29.18
N LEU A 172 -3.17 -5.99 -28.70
CA LEU A 172 -4.08 -6.75 -29.56
C LEU A 172 -4.97 -5.83 -30.40
N ALA A 173 -5.55 -4.78 -29.79
CA ALA A 173 -6.44 -3.85 -30.48
C ALA A 173 -5.70 -3.06 -31.57
N ARG A 174 -4.40 -2.82 -31.38
CA ARG A 174 -3.54 -2.15 -32.35
C ARG A 174 -3.05 -3.06 -33.47
N GLU A 175 -2.62 -4.27 -33.14
CA GLU A 175 -1.82 -5.13 -34.03
C GLU A 175 -2.70 -6.09 -34.86
N THR A 176 -3.85 -6.53 -34.33
CA THR A 176 -4.65 -7.59 -34.98
C THR A 176 -5.65 -7.06 -36.03
N GLY A 177 -6.06 -5.79 -35.92
CA GLY A 177 -7.13 -5.23 -36.74
C GLY A 177 -8.51 -5.88 -36.52
N LYS A 178 -8.67 -6.71 -35.48
CA LYS A 178 -9.92 -7.40 -35.13
C LYS A 178 -10.53 -6.81 -33.86
N PRO A 179 -11.86 -6.91 -33.67
CA PRO A 179 -12.49 -6.72 -32.36
C PRO A 179 -11.78 -7.53 -31.27
N VAL A 180 -11.35 -6.85 -30.22
CA VAL A 180 -10.75 -7.50 -29.04
C VAL A 180 -11.80 -7.62 -27.95
N ILE A 181 -12.07 -8.84 -27.48
CA ILE A 181 -12.89 -9.05 -26.28
C ILE A 181 -11.94 -9.24 -25.11
N ALA A 182 -11.93 -8.28 -24.19
CA ALA A 182 -11.10 -8.36 -23.00
C ALA A 182 -11.68 -9.37 -22.01
N GLU A 183 -10.92 -10.43 -21.73
CA GLU A 183 -11.25 -11.51 -20.80
C GLU A 183 -9.99 -11.88 -19.99
N GLY A 184 -10.19 -12.57 -18.88
CA GLY A 184 -9.12 -12.97 -17.97
C GLY A 184 -8.95 -11.97 -16.83
N ASN A 185 -9.27 -12.39 -15.60
CA ASN A 185 -9.04 -11.61 -14.36
C ASN A 185 -9.63 -10.19 -14.29
N VAL A 186 -10.60 -9.82 -15.15
CA VAL A 186 -11.40 -8.59 -14.97
C VAL A 186 -12.32 -8.76 -13.76
N SER A 187 -11.84 -8.36 -12.59
CA SER A 187 -12.49 -8.67 -11.31
C SER A 187 -13.32 -7.52 -10.72
N THR A 188 -13.24 -6.31 -11.28
CA THR A 188 -13.95 -5.13 -10.77
C THR A 188 -14.55 -4.29 -11.90
N PRO A 189 -15.60 -3.48 -11.64
CA PRO A 189 -16.13 -2.54 -12.62
C PRO A 189 -15.09 -1.53 -13.16
N ALA A 190 -14.13 -1.14 -12.31
CA ALA A 190 -13.05 -0.24 -12.71
C ALA A 190 -12.13 -0.89 -13.76
N LEU A 191 -11.77 -2.16 -13.58
CA LEU A 191 -10.98 -2.91 -14.56
C LEU A 191 -11.75 -3.10 -15.88
N ALA A 192 -13.07 -3.29 -15.83
CA ALA A 192 -13.88 -3.36 -17.04
C ALA A 192 -13.85 -2.03 -17.83
N ARG A 193 -13.89 -0.88 -17.13
CA ARG A 193 -13.72 0.43 -17.78
C ARG A 193 -12.32 0.58 -18.38
N ILE A 194 -11.27 0.21 -17.65
CA ILE A 194 -9.89 0.25 -18.12
C ILE A 194 -9.73 -0.61 -19.39
N ALA A 195 -10.35 -1.78 -19.45
CA ALA A 195 -10.33 -2.63 -20.64
C ALA A 195 -10.91 -1.92 -21.88
N LEU A 196 -12.05 -1.23 -21.73
CA LEU A 196 -12.66 -0.44 -22.81
C LEU A 196 -11.82 0.77 -23.22
N GLU A 197 -11.13 1.40 -22.27
CA GLU A 197 -10.19 2.51 -22.52
C GLU A 197 -8.92 2.02 -23.23
N ALA A 198 -8.47 0.80 -22.93
CA ALA A 198 -7.36 0.11 -23.60
C ALA A 198 -7.70 -0.36 -25.03
N GLY A 199 -8.91 -0.08 -25.54
CA GLY A 199 -9.32 -0.39 -26.90
C GLY A 199 -10.09 -1.70 -27.06
N ALA A 200 -10.52 -2.34 -25.97
CA ALA A 200 -11.40 -3.50 -26.07
C ALA A 200 -12.73 -3.16 -26.77
N TRP A 201 -13.17 -4.04 -27.64
CA TRP A 201 -14.48 -4.02 -28.27
C TRP A 201 -15.59 -4.31 -27.26
N SER A 202 -15.38 -5.29 -26.38
CA SER A 202 -16.28 -5.61 -25.27
C SER A 202 -15.51 -6.28 -24.14
N VAL A 203 -16.16 -6.49 -23.00
CA VAL A 203 -15.53 -7.08 -21.81
C VAL A 203 -16.31 -8.31 -21.38
N VAL A 204 -15.61 -9.42 -21.09
CA VAL A 204 -16.18 -10.61 -20.48
C VAL A 204 -15.80 -10.66 -19.01
N VAL A 205 -16.79 -10.81 -18.13
CA VAL A 205 -16.60 -11.00 -16.68
C VAL A 205 -17.23 -12.32 -16.26
N GLY A 206 -16.41 -13.18 -15.65
CA GLY A 206 -16.84 -14.48 -15.11
C GLY A 206 -16.85 -14.50 -13.59
N SER A 207 -15.73 -14.91 -12.97
CA SER A 207 -15.62 -15.18 -11.53
C SER A 207 -16.15 -14.09 -10.61
N ALA A 208 -16.07 -12.81 -11.00
CA ALA A 208 -16.57 -11.68 -10.20
C ALA A 208 -18.11 -11.52 -10.21
N ILE A 209 -18.82 -12.26 -11.07
CA ILE A 209 -20.29 -12.25 -11.16
C ILE A 209 -20.86 -13.64 -10.85
N THR A 210 -20.27 -14.70 -11.39
CA THR A 210 -20.92 -16.01 -11.48
C THR A 210 -20.38 -17.04 -10.50
N ARG A 211 -19.35 -16.72 -9.72
CA ARG A 211 -18.71 -17.65 -8.77
C ARG A 211 -18.78 -17.13 -7.32
N PRO A 212 -19.92 -17.30 -6.62
CA PRO A 212 -20.10 -16.84 -5.25
C PRO A 212 -19.01 -17.32 -4.29
N GLY A 213 -18.49 -18.53 -4.46
CA GLY A 213 -17.39 -19.06 -3.63
C GLY A 213 -16.09 -18.26 -3.79
N SER A 214 -15.70 -17.94 -5.03
CA SER A 214 -14.51 -17.11 -5.30
C SER A 214 -14.69 -15.68 -4.80
N ILE A 215 -15.88 -15.09 -5.00
CA ILE A 215 -16.21 -13.76 -4.47
C ILE A 215 -16.14 -13.78 -2.94
N THR A 216 -16.79 -14.76 -2.29
CA THR A 216 -16.77 -14.91 -0.83
C THR A 216 -15.34 -15.05 -0.31
N ALA A 217 -14.48 -15.81 -0.99
CA ALA A 217 -13.08 -15.96 -0.58
C ALA A 217 -12.32 -14.63 -0.58
N THR A 218 -12.56 -13.72 -1.54
CA THR A 218 -11.90 -12.41 -1.52
C THR A 218 -12.38 -11.55 -0.36
N PHE A 219 -13.68 -11.60 -0.03
CA PHE A 219 -14.21 -10.93 1.17
C PHE A 219 -13.67 -11.55 2.45
N VAL A 220 -13.65 -12.89 2.57
CA VAL A 220 -13.11 -13.63 3.72
C VAL A 220 -11.65 -13.28 3.95
N GLU A 221 -10.84 -13.21 2.89
CA GLU A 221 -9.43 -12.85 3.00
C GLU A 221 -9.28 -11.37 3.40
N ALA A 222 -10.08 -10.47 2.82
CA ALA A 222 -10.05 -9.04 3.16
C ALA A 222 -10.53 -8.73 4.59
N ILE A 223 -11.40 -9.57 5.17
CA ILE A 223 -11.94 -9.40 6.54
C ILE A 223 -11.26 -10.31 7.57
N ARG A 224 -10.36 -11.20 7.14
CA ARG A 224 -9.54 -12.02 8.04
C ARG A 224 -8.65 -11.10 8.88
N PRO A 225 -8.66 -11.28 10.21
CA PRO A 225 -9.42 -10.48 11.14
C PRO A 225 -8.98 -9.00 11.26
N LEU A 226 -9.91 -8.11 10.90
CA LEU A 226 -10.25 -6.91 11.69
C LEU A 226 -11.39 -7.35 12.65
N SER A 227 -11.17 -7.37 13.99
CA SER A 227 -12.00 -7.86 15.15
C SER A 227 -11.93 -9.38 15.46
N GLU A 228 -11.81 -9.94 16.68
CA GLU A 228 -11.86 -9.52 18.11
C GLU A 228 -10.73 -10.25 18.91
N PRO A 229 -10.36 -9.81 20.14
CA PRO A 229 -9.26 -10.38 20.92
C PRO A 229 -9.64 -11.77 21.47
N THR A 230 -9.31 -12.81 20.71
CA THR A 230 -9.11 -14.13 21.32
C THR A 230 -7.99 -14.00 22.35
N SER A 231 -8.14 -14.68 23.48
CA SER A 231 -7.15 -14.82 24.55
C SER A 231 -5.90 -15.57 24.07
N LYS A 232 -5.24 -15.09 23.01
CA LYS A 232 -3.88 -15.43 22.69
C LYS A 232 -3.03 -14.99 23.87
N ALA A 233 -2.05 -15.82 24.21
CA ALA A 233 -0.95 -15.36 25.05
C ALA A 233 -0.48 -13.99 24.52
N PRO A 234 -0.21 -13.01 25.41
CA PRO A 234 0.15 -11.67 24.98
C PRO A 234 1.23 -11.73 23.91
N CYS A 235 0.94 -11.19 22.73
CA CYS A 235 1.91 -11.07 21.66
C CYS A 235 2.90 -9.99 22.09
N TYR A 236 4.14 -10.40 22.34
CA TYR A 236 5.22 -9.46 22.65
C TYR A 236 6.06 -9.24 21.40
N VAL A 237 6.51 -8.00 21.20
CA VAL A 237 7.51 -7.66 20.19
C VAL A 237 8.66 -6.94 20.86
N ILE A 238 9.83 -6.96 20.24
CA ILE A 238 10.94 -6.10 20.66
C ILE A 238 10.86 -4.80 19.86
N GLY A 239 10.78 -3.67 20.54
CA GLY A 239 11.00 -2.36 19.94
C GLY A 239 12.44 -1.91 20.16
N ILE A 240 13.08 -1.36 19.13
CA ILE A 240 14.42 -0.76 19.21
C ILE A 240 14.35 0.65 18.64
N ASP A 241 14.88 1.62 19.37
CA ASP A 241 14.99 3.02 18.96
C ASP A 241 16.46 3.43 18.88
N ILE A 242 16.94 3.75 17.68
CA ILE A 242 18.32 4.15 17.40
C ILE A 242 18.40 5.67 17.45
N GLY A 243 18.61 6.20 18.66
CA GLY A 243 18.91 7.62 18.87
C GLY A 243 20.39 7.95 18.72
N GLY A 244 20.73 9.24 18.58
CA GLY A 244 22.12 9.69 18.43
C GLY A 244 23.01 9.46 19.67
N THR A 245 22.42 9.38 20.86
CA THR A 245 23.16 9.19 22.13
C THR A 245 23.09 7.76 22.65
N ALA A 246 21.91 7.14 22.58
CA ALA A 246 21.71 5.78 23.05
C ALA A 246 20.72 5.03 22.13
N ILE A 247 20.98 3.74 21.97
CA ILE A 247 20.06 2.76 21.41
C ILE A 247 19.26 2.21 22.57
N LYS A 248 17.95 2.43 22.55
CA LYS A 248 17.03 1.91 23.56
C LYS A 248 16.32 0.70 22.97
N SER A 249 16.13 -0.34 23.74
CA SER A 249 15.31 -1.48 23.33
C SER A 249 14.50 -2.02 24.48
N ALA A 250 13.36 -2.62 24.20
CA ALA A 250 12.53 -3.24 25.22
C ALA A 250 11.58 -4.26 24.60
N VAL A 251 11.06 -5.15 25.44
CA VAL A 251 9.89 -5.96 25.10
C VAL A 251 8.65 -5.09 25.27
N VAL A 252 7.75 -5.11 24.29
CA VAL A 252 6.52 -4.32 24.28
C VAL A 252 5.34 -5.25 24.06
N SER A 253 4.31 -5.15 24.90
CA SER A 253 3.04 -5.87 24.73
C SER A 253 2.08 -5.12 23.82
N GLU A 254 1.02 -5.78 23.36
CA GLU A 254 0.03 -5.19 22.44
C GLU A 254 -0.67 -3.93 22.96
N ASP A 255 -0.74 -3.73 24.27
CA ASP A 255 -1.30 -2.52 24.88
C ASP A 255 -0.30 -1.35 24.96
N GLY A 256 0.94 -1.58 24.52
CA GLY A 256 2.03 -0.61 24.54
C GLY A 256 2.86 -0.61 25.84
N THR A 257 2.62 -1.53 26.78
CA THR A 257 3.41 -1.61 28.02
C THR A 257 4.85 -2.01 27.71
N VAL A 258 5.80 -1.21 28.19
CA VAL A 258 7.24 -1.41 28.00
C VAL A 258 7.80 -2.25 29.15
N GLN A 259 8.44 -3.37 28.82
CA GLN A 259 9.01 -4.35 29.75
C GLN A 259 10.49 -4.60 29.44
N LEU A 260 11.27 -4.91 30.48
CA LEU A 260 12.68 -5.29 30.37
C LEU A 260 13.53 -4.27 29.56
N PRO A 261 13.41 -2.94 29.80
CA PRO A 261 14.11 -1.96 29.00
C PRO A 261 15.63 -2.12 29.12
N GLN A 262 16.30 -2.07 27.98
CA GLN A 262 17.74 -2.05 27.82
C GLN A 262 18.16 -0.72 27.19
N GLN A 263 19.40 -0.33 27.46
CA GLN A 263 19.99 0.86 26.87
C GLN A 263 21.48 0.63 26.63
N VAL A 264 21.89 0.86 25.38
CA VAL A 264 23.29 0.77 24.95
C VAL A 264 23.72 2.13 24.41
N PRO A 265 24.91 2.66 24.78
CA PRO A 265 25.42 3.89 24.17
C PRO A 265 25.58 3.73 22.66
N THR A 266 25.05 4.67 21.87
CA THR A 266 25.15 4.63 20.40
C THR A 266 26.58 4.86 19.92
N GLN A 267 27.31 5.73 20.61
CA GLN A 267 28.66 6.17 20.24
C GLN A 267 28.77 6.61 18.77
N ALA A 268 27.75 7.34 18.28
CA ALA A 268 27.56 7.65 16.86
C ALA A 268 28.80 8.25 16.17
N SER A 269 29.57 9.07 16.88
CA SER A 269 30.80 9.69 16.37
C SER A 269 31.89 8.70 15.95
N GLN A 270 31.80 7.43 16.37
CA GLN A 270 32.73 6.36 15.99
C GLN A 270 32.35 5.66 14.66
N GLY A 271 31.23 6.04 14.05
CA GLY A 271 30.81 5.56 12.74
C GLY A 271 29.88 4.34 12.76
N ARG A 272 29.47 3.96 11.56
CA ARG A 272 28.45 2.95 11.24
C ARG A 272 28.66 1.62 11.97
N GLU A 273 29.88 1.11 11.98
CA GLU A 273 30.23 -0.22 12.52
C GLU A 273 29.99 -0.28 14.03
N THR A 274 30.34 0.79 14.76
CA THR A 274 30.08 0.90 16.19
C THR A 274 28.57 0.97 16.48
N ILE A 275 27.82 1.73 15.67
CA ILE A 275 26.35 1.80 15.79
C ILE A 275 25.72 0.43 15.56
N ALA A 276 26.17 -0.30 14.53
CA ALA A 276 25.72 -1.65 14.22
C ALA A 276 26.03 -2.65 15.35
N ALA A 277 27.24 -2.59 15.92
CA ALA A 277 27.61 -3.39 17.09
C ALA A 277 26.75 -3.06 18.33
N GLY A 278 26.46 -1.78 18.55
CA GLY A 278 25.54 -1.35 19.61
C GLY A 278 24.12 -1.88 19.39
N LEU A 279 23.64 -1.87 18.14
CA LEU A 279 22.33 -2.38 17.75
C LEU A 279 22.20 -3.90 17.97
N SER A 280 23.17 -4.69 17.53
CA SER A 280 23.17 -6.14 17.77
C SER A 280 23.30 -6.48 19.25
N THR A 281 24.07 -5.68 20.01
CA THR A 281 24.16 -5.80 21.48
C THR A 281 22.80 -5.55 22.15
N ALA A 282 22.11 -4.45 21.79
CA ALA A 282 20.81 -4.12 22.33
C ALA A 282 19.77 -5.21 22.04
N LEU A 283 19.75 -5.73 20.80
CA LEU A 283 18.88 -6.85 20.41
C LEU A 283 19.18 -8.11 21.23
N THR A 284 20.45 -8.50 21.32
CA THR A 284 20.88 -9.73 22.03
C THR A 284 20.55 -9.65 23.52
N GLN A 285 20.78 -8.50 24.16
CA GLN A 285 20.42 -8.27 25.55
C GLN A 285 18.91 -8.38 25.78
N THR A 286 18.11 -7.82 24.87
CA THR A 286 16.64 -7.84 24.99
C THR A 286 16.06 -9.23 24.73
N LEU A 287 16.58 -9.96 23.74
CA LEU A 287 16.19 -11.35 23.47
C LEU A 287 16.52 -12.26 24.66
N LYS A 288 17.72 -12.10 25.25
CA LYS A 288 18.10 -12.85 26.44
C LYS A 288 17.17 -12.54 27.62
N ALA A 289 16.90 -11.26 27.88
CA ALA A 289 15.99 -10.86 28.96
C ALA A 289 14.57 -11.42 28.74
N ALA A 290 14.07 -11.41 27.50
CA ALA A 290 12.78 -12.00 27.15
C ALA A 290 12.76 -13.52 27.39
N ALA A 291 13.81 -14.24 27.01
CA ALA A 291 13.95 -15.68 27.24
C ALA A 291 14.00 -16.02 28.74
N ASP A 292 14.78 -15.27 29.52
CA ASP A 292 14.88 -15.44 30.98
C ASP A 292 13.52 -15.20 31.67
N ALA A 293 12.73 -14.25 31.14
CA ALA A 293 11.37 -13.95 31.60
C ALA A 293 10.28 -14.85 30.98
N LYS A 294 10.65 -15.79 30.10
CA LYS A 294 9.74 -16.70 29.37
C LYS A 294 8.67 -15.95 28.56
N LEU A 295 9.04 -14.82 27.97
CA LEU A 295 8.19 -14.05 27.06
C LEU A 295 8.44 -14.51 25.62
N GLU A 296 7.38 -14.90 24.92
CA GLU A 296 7.44 -15.30 23.52
C GLU A 296 7.39 -14.05 22.63
N ILE A 297 8.45 -13.82 21.86
CA ILE A 297 8.59 -12.65 20.98
C ILE A 297 8.15 -13.03 19.57
N ALA A 298 7.18 -12.29 19.01
CA ALA A 298 6.64 -12.52 17.68
C ALA A 298 7.40 -11.78 16.56
N GLY A 299 8.16 -10.74 16.90
CA GLY A 299 8.92 -9.97 15.92
C GLY A 299 9.67 -8.79 16.54
N ILE A 300 10.41 -8.08 15.68
CA ILE A 300 11.27 -6.96 16.07
C ILE A 300 10.93 -5.76 15.21
N GLY A 301 10.68 -4.61 15.84
CA GLY A 301 10.57 -3.32 15.20
C GLY A 301 11.77 -2.45 15.51
N VAL A 302 12.23 -1.68 14.52
CA VAL A 302 13.37 -0.77 14.66
C VAL A 302 13.01 0.61 14.14
N ALA A 303 13.04 1.60 15.02
CA ALA A 303 13.00 3.01 14.67
C ALA A 303 14.43 3.53 14.49
N SER A 304 14.69 4.22 13.38
CA SER A 304 16.00 4.80 13.10
C SER A 304 15.89 6.21 12.52
N ALA A 305 16.82 7.07 12.93
CA ALA A 305 17.00 8.37 12.31
C ALA A 305 17.47 8.25 10.85
N GLY A 306 17.08 9.21 10.04
CA GLY A 306 17.34 9.23 8.61
C GLY A 306 16.12 8.84 7.78
N ALA A 307 16.28 8.89 6.46
CA ALA A 307 15.28 8.45 5.51
C ALA A 307 15.35 6.92 5.38
N ILE A 308 14.24 6.26 5.72
CA ILE A 308 14.14 4.80 5.75
C ILE A 308 13.30 4.32 4.57
N ASP A 309 13.83 3.36 3.81
CA ASP A 309 13.03 2.56 2.89
C ASP A 309 12.48 1.37 3.68
N SER A 310 11.28 1.53 4.25
CA SER A 310 10.65 0.55 5.14
C SER A 310 10.31 -0.77 4.41
N ALA A 311 10.12 -0.72 3.08
CA ALA A 311 9.87 -1.91 2.27
C ALA A 311 11.13 -2.79 2.18
N LYS A 312 12.31 -2.18 1.91
CA LYS A 312 13.59 -2.91 1.86
C LYS A 312 14.25 -3.10 3.23
N GLY A 313 13.84 -2.31 4.23
CA GLY A 313 14.46 -2.30 5.56
C GLY A 313 15.86 -1.70 5.56
N THR A 314 16.07 -0.63 4.79
CA THR A 314 17.39 0.00 4.57
C THR A 314 17.37 1.49 4.89
N VAL A 315 18.50 2.02 5.36
CA VAL A 315 18.72 3.46 5.51
C VAL A 315 19.06 4.06 4.16
N PHE A 316 18.11 4.75 3.53
CA PHE A 316 18.34 5.38 2.23
C PHE A 316 19.31 6.57 2.35
N ALA A 317 19.07 7.45 3.33
CA ALA A 317 19.92 8.60 3.60
C ALA A 317 19.95 8.90 5.10
N ALA A 318 21.06 9.42 5.60
CA ALA A 318 21.22 9.85 6.98
C ALA A 318 22.10 11.11 7.02
N THR A 319 21.92 11.92 8.05
CA THR A 319 22.78 13.07 8.31
C THR A 319 24.01 12.66 9.13
N GLU A 320 24.94 13.59 9.33
CA GLU A 320 26.13 13.41 10.19
C GLU A 320 25.81 13.15 11.67
N ASN A 321 24.53 13.17 12.07
CA ASN A 321 24.12 12.69 13.39
C ASN A 321 24.40 11.19 13.56
N LEU A 322 24.38 10.42 12.47
CA LEU A 322 24.81 9.02 12.40
C LEU A 322 25.83 8.88 11.24
N PRO A 323 27.11 9.20 11.47
CA PRO A 323 28.15 9.21 10.44
C PRO A 323 28.24 7.88 9.69
N GLY A 324 28.13 7.96 8.35
CA GLY A 324 28.19 6.80 7.47
C GLY A 324 26.96 5.88 7.57
N TRP A 325 25.85 6.27 8.18
CA TRP A 325 24.70 5.38 8.35
C TRP A 325 23.91 5.11 7.05
N ALA A 326 24.04 5.99 6.06
CA ALA A 326 23.40 5.82 4.75
C ALA A 326 23.86 4.53 4.02
N GLY A 327 22.91 3.87 3.37
CA GLY A 327 23.08 2.59 2.68
C GLY A 327 23.12 1.37 3.60
N PHE A 328 22.91 1.52 4.92
CA PHE A 328 22.95 0.39 5.84
C PHE A 328 21.69 -0.49 5.73
N HIS A 329 21.88 -1.80 5.58
CA HIS A 329 20.82 -2.80 5.46
C HIS A 329 20.35 -3.29 6.84
N LEU A 330 19.62 -2.44 7.55
CA LEU A 330 19.18 -2.68 8.93
C LEU A 330 18.48 -4.03 9.14
N ARG A 331 17.47 -4.33 8.31
CA ARG A 331 16.71 -5.59 8.40
C ARG A 331 17.62 -6.80 8.25
N GLN A 332 18.39 -6.85 7.17
CA GLN A 332 19.27 -7.97 6.85
C GLN A 332 20.36 -8.15 7.91
N TYR A 333 20.93 -7.05 8.41
CA TYR A 333 21.93 -7.11 9.47
C TYR A 333 21.37 -7.77 10.74
N LEU A 334 20.19 -7.37 11.19
CA LEU A 334 19.57 -7.92 12.39
C LEU A 334 19.07 -9.36 12.20
N GLN A 335 18.61 -9.73 11.00
CA GLN A 335 18.25 -11.11 10.66
C GLN A 335 19.45 -12.08 10.75
N GLY A 336 20.69 -11.58 10.75
CA GLY A 336 21.87 -12.40 11.06
C GLY A 336 21.94 -12.88 12.52
N PHE A 337 21.15 -12.29 13.43
CA PHE A 337 21.15 -12.59 14.86
C PHE A 337 19.86 -13.28 15.34
N THR A 338 18.83 -13.36 14.51
CA THR A 338 17.51 -13.84 14.89
C THR A 338 16.72 -14.34 13.68
N GLU A 339 15.91 -15.37 13.87
CA GLU A 339 14.95 -15.86 12.87
C GLU A 339 13.62 -15.08 12.87
N LEU A 340 13.45 -14.15 13.83
CA LEU A 340 12.25 -13.34 13.95
C LEU A 340 12.15 -12.32 12.80
N PRO A 341 10.93 -11.98 12.36
CA PRO A 341 10.74 -10.94 11.36
C PRO A 341 11.19 -9.58 11.92
N VAL A 342 11.91 -8.82 11.09
CA VAL A 342 12.45 -7.49 11.44
C VAL A 342 11.83 -6.41 10.55
N PHE A 343 11.22 -5.42 11.20
CA PHE A 343 10.57 -4.29 10.56
C PHE A 343 11.30 -3.00 10.92
N VAL A 344 11.45 -2.10 9.96
CA VAL A 344 12.23 -0.88 10.12
C VAL A 344 11.36 0.30 9.74
N GLU A 345 11.39 1.35 10.55
CA GLU A 345 10.66 2.59 10.32
C GLU A 345 11.53 3.81 10.63
N ASN A 346 11.20 4.95 10.02
CA ASN A 346 11.74 6.23 10.45
C ASN A 346 11.30 6.55 11.89
N ASP A 347 12.19 7.15 12.67
CA ASP A 347 11.97 7.52 14.08
C ASP A 347 10.75 8.42 14.33
N ALA A 348 10.57 9.48 13.53
CA ALA A 348 9.43 10.39 13.70
C ALA A 348 8.11 9.77 13.23
N GLN A 349 8.15 8.95 12.18
CA GLN A 349 7.00 8.16 11.75
C GLN A 349 6.62 7.09 12.78
N ALA A 350 7.61 6.43 13.39
CA ALA A 350 7.41 5.50 14.49
C ALA A 350 6.78 6.22 15.69
N ALA A 351 7.24 7.43 16.03
CA ALA A 351 6.62 8.23 17.08
C ALA A 351 5.14 8.55 16.78
N ALA A 352 4.79 8.83 15.52
CA ALA A 352 3.39 9.00 15.11
C ALA A 352 2.57 7.71 15.30
N LEU A 353 3.14 6.54 14.97
CA LEU A 353 2.49 5.24 15.21
C LEU A 353 2.30 4.97 16.71
N ALA A 354 3.27 5.34 17.55
CA ALA A 354 3.15 5.24 19.01
C ALA A 354 1.97 6.07 19.51
N GLU A 355 1.82 7.30 19.02
CA GLU A 355 0.69 8.17 19.38
C GLU A 355 -0.65 7.62 18.92
N LEU A 356 -0.71 7.10 17.69
CA LEU A 356 -1.92 6.48 17.14
C LEU A 356 -2.38 5.27 17.95
N ARG A 357 -1.43 4.41 18.36
CA ARG A 357 -1.72 3.13 19.03
C ARG A 357 -1.91 3.29 20.53
N PHE A 358 -1.04 4.06 21.18
CA PHE A 358 -0.87 4.05 22.64
C PHE A 358 -0.99 5.44 23.28
N GLY A 359 -0.92 6.52 22.50
CA GLY A 359 -0.80 7.89 23.00
C GLY A 359 -2.04 8.76 22.83
N ALA A 360 -1.80 10.06 22.72
CA ALA A 360 -2.80 11.12 22.70
C ALA A 360 -3.62 11.18 21.39
N ALA A 361 -3.15 10.50 20.33
CA ALA A 361 -3.90 10.38 19.08
C ALA A 361 -4.79 9.13 19.00
N LYS A 362 -4.90 8.35 20.09
CA LYS A 362 -5.80 7.20 20.13
C LYS A 362 -7.24 7.61 19.84
N GLY A 363 -7.81 7.03 18.79
CA GLY A 363 -9.16 7.31 18.31
C GLY A 363 -9.25 8.40 17.24
N LEU A 364 -8.15 9.07 16.89
CA LEU A 364 -8.08 9.95 15.72
C LEU A 364 -7.78 9.13 14.47
N SER A 365 -8.36 9.54 13.33
CA SER A 365 -8.08 8.90 12.04
C SER A 365 -7.17 9.74 11.17
N ASN A 366 -7.22 11.07 11.29
CA ASN A 366 -6.47 12.00 10.46
C ASN A 366 -5.70 12.98 11.35
N PHE A 367 -4.39 12.78 11.51
CA PHE A 367 -3.57 13.68 12.31
C PHE A 367 -2.14 13.76 11.78
N VAL A 368 -1.42 14.78 12.24
CA VAL A 368 0.02 14.93 11.97
C VAL A 368 0.76 14.97 13.30
N ALA A 369 1.84 14.21 13.42
CA ALA A 369 2.77 14.34 14.55
C ALA A 369 4.04 15.04 14.08
N LEU A 370 4.52 16.00 14.87
CA LEU A 370 5.81 16.65 14.70
C LEU A 370 6.66 16.44 15.95
N THR A 371 7.89 15.95 15.75
CA THR A 371 8.89 15.80 16.80
C THR A 371 9.92 16.91 16.67
N ILE A 372 9.95 17.82 17.64
CA ILE A 372 10.75 19.05 17.62
C ILE A 372 11.87 18.97 18.67
N GLY A 373 13.11 18.89 18.20
CA GLY A 373 14.30 18.82 19.03
C GLY A 373 15.51 19.37 18.30
N THR A 374 16.54 18.55 18.10
CA THR A 374 17.70 18.91 17.27
C THR A 374 17.28 19.25 15.83
N GLY A 375 16.24 18.57 15.32
CA GLY A 375 15.57 18.86 14.06
C GLY A 375 14.05 18.74 14.20
N ILE A 376 13.35 18.71 13.07
CA ILE A 376 11.91 18.49 12.99
C ILE A 376 11.63 17.27 12.11
N GLY A 377 11.29 16.17 12.76
CA GLY A 377 10.71 15.01 12.11
C GLY A 377 9.18 15.06 12.14
N GLY A 378 8.53 14.27 11.29
CA GLY A 378 7.07 14.13 11.38
C GLY A 378 6.52 12.84 10.77
N GLY A 379 5.28 12.55 11.14
CA GLY A 379 4.47 11.48 10.58
C GLY A 379 3.08 11.98 10.27
N ILE A 380 2.52 11.54 9.15
CA ILE A 380 1.17 11.89 8.71
C ILE A 380 0.33 10.62 8.78
N VAL A 381 -0.81 10.68 9.46
CA VAL A 381 -1.77 9.58 9.54
C VAL A 381 -3.06 10.02 8.85
N ILE A 382 -3.54 9.21 7.90
CA ILE A 382 -4.79 9.41 7.16
C ILE A 382 -5.58 8.10 7.24
N ASP A 383 -6.87 8.18 7.55
CA ASP A 383 -7.75 7.02 7.75
C ASP A 383 -7.17 5.96 8.69
N GLY A 384 -6.53 6.40 9.77
CA GLY A 384 -5.90 5.54 10.78
C GLY A 384 -4.65 4.81 10.29
N ARG A 385 -4.07 5.21 9.16
CA ARG A 385 -2.87 4.61 8.57
C ARG A 385 -1.76 5.63 8.39
N LEU A 386 -0.55 5.25 8.76
CA LEU A 386 0.65 6.06 8.51
C LEU A 386 0.92 6.16 7.00
N VAL A 387 1.02 7.39 6.52
CA VAL A 387 1.44 7.71 5.16
C VAL A 387 2.96 7.70 5.10
N ARG A 388 3.53 6.72 4.40
CA ARG A 388 4.98 6.58 4.17
C ARG A 388 5.43 7.24 2.86
N GLY A 389 4.52 7.36 1.89
CA GLY A 389 4.84 7.75 0.52
C GLY A 389 5.62 6.65 -0.22
N THR A 390 5.80 6.81 -1.54
CA THR A 390 6.41 5.80 -2.41
C THR A 390 7.83 5.39 -1.99
N HIS A 391 8.58 6.31 -1.41
CA HIS A 391 9.99 6.14 -1.07
C HIS A 391 10.26 6.24 0.45
N GLY A 392 9.23 6.29 1.30
CA GLY A 392 9.38 6.43 2.76
C GLY A 392 9.56 7.87 3.28
N PHE A 393 9.49 8.88 2.41
CA PHE A 393 9.78 10.29 2.75
C PHE A 393 8.57 11.16 3.12
N ALA A 394 7.37 10.59 3.11
CA ALA A 394 6.21 11.37 3.57
C ALA A 394 6.40 11.77 5.04
N GLY A 395 5.96 12.97 5.41
CA GLY A 395 6.15 13.47 6.77
C GLY A 395 7.47 14.21 7.02
N THR A 396 8.29 14.49 5.99
CA THR A 396 9.48 15.38 6.07
C THR A 396 9.12 16.87 6.24
N LEU A 397 8.17 17.14 7.14
CA LEU A 397 7.49 18.41 7.33
C LEU A 397 8.40 19.52 7.87
N GLY A 398 9.52 19.16 8.50
CA GLY A 398 10.56 20.10 8.94
C GLY A 398 11.26 20.84 7.79
N HIS A 399 11.26 20.25 6.59
CA HIS A 399 11.95 20.80 5.43
C HIS A 399 11.04 21.60 4.48
N GLN A 400 9.79 21.85 4.87
CA GLN A 400 8.96 22.84 4.18
C GLN A 400 9.61 24.23 4.25
N THR A 401 9.57 24.98 3.15
CA THR A 401 10.13 26.33 3.09
C THR A 401 9.14 27.33 3.66
N ILE A 402 9.47 27.96 4.79
CA ILE A 402 8.69 29.08 5.36
C ILE A 402 9.29 30.44 5.01
N ARG A 403 10.57 30.47 4.60
CA ARG A 403 11.28 31.71 4.23
C ARG A 403 12.13 31.46 3.00
N PHE A 404 11.67 31.88 1.83
CA PHE A 404 12.47 31.81 0.61
C PHE A 404 13.82 32.52 0.81
N ASP A 405 14.91 31.87 0.39
CA ASP A 405 16.31 32.31 0.60
C ASP A 405 16.74 32.58 2.06
N GLY A 406 15.98 32.03 3.02
CA GLY A 406 16.19 32.21 4.46
C GLY A 406 17.45 31.54 5.04
N LYS A 407 17.41 31.19 6.33
CA LYS A 407 18.52 30.56 7.06
C LYS A 407 18.96 29.26 6.36
N PRO A 408 20.27 28.95 6.32
CA PRO A 408 20.74 27.67 5.81
C PRO A 408 20.22 26.52 6.68
N CYS A 409 19.85 25.42 6.04
CA CYS A 409 19.41 24.19 6.70
C CYS A 409 20.45 23.08 6.51
N ASN A 410 20.56 22.17 7.47
CA ASN A 410 21.48 21.03 7.42
C ASN A 410 21.20 20.08 6.23
N CYS A 411 20.00 20.11 5.65
CA CYS A 411 19.63 19.32 4.48
C CYS A 411 20.20 19.88 3.17
N GLY A 412 20.95 20.99 3.22
CA GLY A 412 21.57 21.66 2.07
C GLY A 412 20.69 22.74 1.43
N ARG A 413 19.42 22.86 1.84
CA ARG A 413 18.49 23.91 1.38
C ARG A 413 18.56 25.15 2.27
N ARG A 414 17.78 26.18 1.91
CA ARG A 414 17.59 27.41 2.69
C ARG A 414 16.11 27.60 3.01
N GLY A 415 15.82 28.18 4.17
CA GLY A 415 14.45 28.59 4.50
C GLY A 415 13.54 27.52 5.09
N CYS A 416 14.07 26.33 5.39
CA CYS A 416 13.30 25.24 5.97
C CYS A 416 12.82 25.60 7.38
N LEU A 417 11.61 25.17 7.76
CA LEU A 417 11.04 25.35 9.10
C LEU A 417 12.02 24.92 10.21
N GLU A 418 12.71 23.79 10.05
CA GLU A 418 13.71 23.27 11.00
C GLU A 418 14.83 24.27 11.31
N ALA A 419 15.24 25.09 10.33
CA ALA A 419 16.30 26.08 10.53
C ALA A 419 15.86 27.23 11.47
N TYR A 420 14.57 27.34 11.75
CA TYR A 420 13.98 28.36 12.60
C TYR A 420 13.37 27.80 13.89
N VAL A 421 13.00 26.51 13.91
CA VAL A 421 12.35 25.86 15.05
C VAL A 421 13.11 24.58 15.40
N SER A 422 14.18 24.74 16.18
CA SER A 422 15.02 23.65 16.68
C SER A 422 15.75 24.09 17.95
N THR A 423 16.38 23.15 18.65
CA THR A 423 17.29 23.41 19.77
C THR A 423 18.32 24.49 19.43
N ALA A 424 18.93 24.42 18.24
CA ALA A 424 19.92 25.38 17.80
C ALA A 424 19.31 26.78 17.58
N ALA A 425 18.12 26.84 16.95
CA ALA A 425 17.42 28.10 16.74
C ALA A 425 17.02 28.77 18.06
N LEU A 426 16.51 28.02 19.05
CA LEU A 426 16.17 28.56 20.37
C LEU A 426 17.39 29.20 21.05
N ILE A 427 18.54 28.51 21.02
CA ILE A 427 19.79 29.00 21.61
C ILE A 427 20.26 30.27 20.89
N GLU A 428 20.17 30.29 19.55
CA GLU A 428 20.53 31.45 18.75
C GLU A 428 19.67 32.68 19.09
N GLU A 429 18.34 32.52 19.09
CA GLU A 429 17.40 33.61 19.45
C GLU A 429 17.65 34.10 20.88
N TYR A 430 17.93 33.19 21.83
CA TYR A 430 18.22 33.59 23.21
C TYR A 430 19.57 34.32 23.35
N ARG A 431 20.64 33.87 22.67
CA ARG A 431 21.96 34.53 22.70
C ARG A 431 21.90 35.97 22.20
N GLN A 432 21.05 36.27 21.22
CA GLN A 432 20.89 37.64 20.72
C GLN A 432 20.35 38.58 21.82
N LEU A 433 19.56 38.06 22.76
CA LEU A 433 18.96 38.82 23.86
C LEU A 433 19.83 38.82 25.14
N GLU A 434 20.61 37.77 25.35
CA GLU A 434 21.54 37.63 26.47
C GLU A 434 22.90 37.10 26.00
N PRO A 435 23.75 37.97 25.40
CA PRO A 435 25.06 37.56 24.90
C PRO A 435 26.00 36.98 25.98
N SER A 436 25.78 37.36 27.24
CA SER A 436 26.55 36.90 28.41
C SER A 436 25.94 35.67 29.11
N ALA A 437 24.90 35.04 28.55
CA ALA A 437 24.27 33.89 29.17
C ALA A 437 25.26 32.71 29.26
N PRO A 438 25.32 31.98 30.39
CA PRO A 438 26.20 30.83 30.56
C PRO A 438 25.63 29.58 29.86
N ILE A 439 25.50 29.66 28.53
CA ILE A 439 24.92 28.63 27.67
C ILE A 439 25.95 27.99 26.73
N ASP A 440 27.24 28.09 27.07
CA ASP A 440 28.35 27.38 26.40
C ASP A 440 28.46 25.92 26.86
N GLN A 441 27.30 25.27 26.94
CA GLN A 441 27.11 23.89 27.36
C GLN A 441 26.69 23.07 26.12
N PRO A 442 26.64 21.72 26.20
CA PRO A 442 26.02 20.93 25.15
C PRO A 442 24.62 21.46 24.81
N ALA A 443 24.27 21.49 23.52
CA ALA A 443 23.06 22.18 23.02
C ALA A 443 21.77 21.73 23.74
N ALA A 444 21.61 20.44 24.00
CA ALA A 444 20.47 19.92 24.75
C ALA A 444 20.36 20.52 26.17
N THR A 445 21.50 20.65 26.89
CA THR A 445 21.56 21.25 28.23
C THR A 445 21.24 22.74 28.18
N ALA A 446 21.79 23.46 27.20
CA ALA A 446 21.53 24.88 27.02
C ALA A 446 20.06 25.17 26.71
N ALA A 447 19.45 24.41 25.78
CA ALA A 447 18.02 24.56 25.46
C ALA A 447 17.12 24.23 26.66
N ARG A 448 17.46 23.20 27.45
CA ARG A 448 16.71 22.89 28.68
C ARG A 448 16.77 24.05 29.69
N LEU A 449 17.93 24.66 29.88
CA LEU A 449 18.06 25.83 30.75
C LEU A 449 17.20 27.01 30.26
N ILE A 450 17.19 27.27 28.95
CA ILE A 450 16.35 28.32 28.35
C ILE A 450 14.86 27.98 28.55
N ALA A 451 14.47 26.71 28.38
CA ALA A 451 13.12 26.23 28.61
C ALA A 451 12.66 26.47 30.06
N GLU A 452 13.48 26.09 31.03
CA GLU A 452 13.24 26.31 32.47
C GLU A 452 13.11 27.81 32.79
N ARG A 453 13.98 28.66 32.21
CA ARG A 453 13.89 30.12 32.35
C ARG A 453 12.59 30.67 31.77
N SER A 454 12.16 30.19 30.61
CA SER A 454 10.89 30.58 29.97
C SER A 454 9.71 30.25 30.89
N ILE A 455 9.67 29.04 31.43
CA ILE A 455 8.64 28.57 32.37
C ILE A 455 8.66 29.41 33.66
N ALA A 456 9.84 29.79 34.15
CA ALA A 456 10.01 30.68 35.30
C ALA A 456 9.64 32.15 35.00
N GLY A 457 9.24 32.48 33.77
CA GLY A 457 8.79 33.81 33.39
C GLY A 457 9.91 34.78 33.00
N ASP A 458 11.14 34.30 32.73
CA ASP A 458 12.22 35.15 32.22
C ASP A 458 11.79 35.83 30.91
N PRO A 459 11.81 37.18 30.82
CA PRO A 459 11.31 37.89 29.65
C PRO A 459 12.06 37.57 28.36
N LYS A 460 13.36 37.30 28.43
CA LYS A 460 14.18 37.02 27.24
C LYS A 460 13.96 35.60 26.73
N ALA A 461 13.82 34.64 27.65
CA ALA A 461 13.54 33.25 27.30
C ALA A 461 12.14 33.14 26.68
N ARG A 462 11.14 33.82 27.27
CA ARG A 462 9.80 33.92 26.68
C ARG A 462 9.81 34.59 25.32
N HIS A 463 10.62 35.63 25.11
CA HIS A 463 10.77 36.25 23.81
C HIS A 463 11.36 35.29 22.77
N ALA A 464 12.43 34.55 23.11
CA ALA A 464 13.01 33.55 22.22
C ALA A 464 11.99 32.46 21.84
N TYR A 465 11.19 31.97 22.79
CA TYR A 465 10.09 31.05 22.51
C TYR A 465 9.00 31.69 21.63
N SER A 466 8.63 32.94 21.88
CA SER A 466 7.64 33.66 21.07
C SER A 466 8.10 33.85 19.62
N GLN A 467 9.40 34.02 19.37
CA GLN A 467 9.96 34.05 18.01
C GLN A 467 9.79 32.69 17.32
N LEU A 468 10.18 31.60 18.00
CA LEU A 468 9.95 30.24 17.51
C LEU A 468 8.47 29.96 17.27
N ALA A 469 7.57 30.49 18.11
CA ALA A 469 6.14 30.27 18.01
C ALA A 469 5.58 30.87 16.71
N GLY A 470 6.10 32.03 16.29
CA GLY A 470 5.75 32.64 15.00
C GLY A 470 6.15 31.76 13.82
N TYR A 471 7.38 31.23 13.82
CA TYR A 471 7.84 30.35 12.73
C TYR A 471 7.09 29.01 12.71
N LEU A 472 6.86 28.40 13.88
CA LEU A 472 6.11 27.15 13.98
C LEU A 472 4.66 27.35 13.54
N ALA A 473 4.07 28.50 13.85
CA ALA A 473 2.69 28.80 13.49
C ALA A 473 2.45 28.78 11.97
N GLU A 474 3.42 29.26 11.19
CA GLU A 474 3.37 29.19 9.72
C GLU A 474 3.52 27.76 9.20
N GLY A 475 4.43 26.98 9.79
CA GLY A 475 4.60 25.58 9.45
C GLY A 475 3.32 24.76 9.72
N VAL A 476 2.68 25.01 10.86
CA VAL A 476 1.37 24.46 11.23
C VAL A 476 0.29 24.91 10.24
N ALA A 477 0.25 26.18 9.86
CA ALA A 477 -0.74 26.70 8.92
C ALA A 477 -0.62 26.04 7.54
N ASN A 478 0.59 25.85 7.04
CA ASN A 478 0.85 25.12 5.81
C ASN A 478 0.34 23.67 5.89
N ILE A 479 0.61 22.97 7.00
CA ILE A 479 0.14 21.60 7.22
C ILE A 479 -1.38 21.54 7.21
N CYS A 480 -2.04 22.44 7.93
CA CYS A 480 -3.51 22.51 7.97
C CYS A 480 -4.12 22.81 6.61
N ASN A 481 -3.56 23.76 5.85
CA ASN A 481 -4.06 24.10 4.51
C ASN A 481 -3.89 22.93 3.51
N LEU A 482 -2.88 22.08 3.69
CA LEU A 482 -2.60 20.95 2.81
C LEU A 482 -3.40 19.69 3.17
N LEU A 483 -3.58 19.42 4.47
CA LEU A 483 -4.05 18.12 4.96
C LEU A 483 -5.38 18.17 5.72
N ASP A 484 -5.84 19.35 6.16
CA ASP A 484 -7.03 19.53 7.03
C ASP A 484 -7.14 18.48 8.16
N PRO A 485 -6.08 18.27 8.98
CA PRO A 485 -6.07 17.19 9.97
C PRO A 485 -6.99 17.50 11.17
N GLU A 486 -7.46 16.45 11.85
CA GLU A 486 -8.23 16.57 13.10
C GLU A 486 -7.41 17.18 14.24
N ALA A 487 -6.10 16.91 14.24
CA ALA A 487 -5.14 17.46 15.21
C ALA A 487 -3.71 17.45 14.68
N ILE A 488 -2.88 18.29 15.27
CA ILE A 488 -1.42 18.24 15.13
C ILE A 488 -0.82 18.00 16.51
N LEU A 489 -0.13 16.87 16.66
CA LEU A 489 0.58 16.49 17.86
C LEU A 489 2.00 17.06 17.80
N LEU A 490 2.41 17.74 18.87
CA LEU A 490 3.74 18.32 19.00
C LEU A 490 4.48 17.62 20.14
N SER A 491 5.68 17.12 19.87
CA SER A 491 6.52 16.41 20.84
C SER A 491 7.95 16.94 20.85
N GLY A 492 8.75 16.49 21.82
CA GLY A 492 10.17 16.81 21.94
C GLY A 492 10.47 17.90 22.97
N GLY A 493 11.76 18.05 23.30
CA GLY A 493 12.22 18.83 24.46
C GLY A 493 11.91 20.33 24.40
N LEU A 494 11.57 20.87 23.22
CA LEU A 494 11.11 22.26 23.10
C LEU A 494 9.64 22.43 23.50
N ILE A 495 8.86 21.34 23.50
CA ILE A 495 7.42 21.35 23.75
C ILE A 495 7.09 20.98 25.20
N GLU A 496 7.89 20.09 25.80
CA GLU A 496 7.68 19.61 27.17
C GLU A 496 7.58 20.77 28.19
N GLY A 497 6.44 20.84 28.89
CA GLY A 497 6.18 21.87 29.91
C GLY A 497 5.85 23.27 29.37
N GLN A 498 5.95 23.51 28.06
CA GLN A 498 5.79 24.84 27.45
C GLN A 498 4.33 25.10 27.01
N ARG A 499 3.40 25.16 27.95
CA ARG A 499 1.96 25.37 27.66
C ARG A 499 1.68 26.70 26.96
N ASP A 500 2.32 27.77 27.41
CA ASP A 500 2.12 29.11 26.85
C ASP A 500 2.62 29.18 25.40
N PHE A 501 3.74 28.52 25.10
CA PHE A 501 4.26 28.40 23.73
C PHE A 501 3.26 27.68 22.82
N LEU A 502 2.72 26.53 23.25
CA LEU A 502 1.73 25.80 22.46
C LEU A 502 0.47 26.63 22.18
N HIS A 503 -0.03 27.33 23.20
CA HIS A 503 -1.18 28.20 23.06
C HIS A 503 -0.90 29.35 22.09
N GLU A 504 0.28 29.95 22.17
CA GLU A 504 0.69 31.02 21.26
C GLU A 504 0.80 30.53 19.80
N VAL A 505 1.34 29.33 19.58
CA VAL A 505 1.39 28.72 18.24
C VAL A 505 -0.03 28.53 17.70
N GLU A 506 -0.93 27.96 18.50
CA GLU A 506 -2.33 27.73 18.12
C GLU A 506 -3.03 29.03 17.71
N GLN A 507 -2.91 30.08 18.54
CA GLN A 507 -3.48 31.40 18.27
C GLN A 507 -2.93 32.01 16.98
N ARG A 508 -1.59 32.00 16.81
CA ARG A 508 -0.94 32.58 15.63
C ARG A 508 -1.31 31.81 14.37
N SER A 509 -1.30 30.48 14.41
CA SER A 509 -1.69 29.64 13.27
C SER A 509 -3.11 29.91 12.83
N ALA A 510 -4.07 30.09 13.76
CA ALA A 510 -5.45 30.39 13.41
C ALA A 510 -5.60 31.68 12.58
N THR A 511 -4.70 32.67 12.73
CA THR A 511 -4.72 33.90 11.92
C THR A 511 -4.23 33.72 10.48
N LEU A 512 -3.51 32.61 10.21
CA LEU A 512 -2.88 32.32 8.93
C LEU A 512 -3.72 31.38 8.03
N LEU A 513 -4.82 30.83 8.55
CA LEU A 513 -5.70 29.91 7.82
C LEU A 513 -6.81 30.66 7.09
N HIS A 514 -7.15 30.21 5.87
CA HIS A 514 -8.21 30.79 5.04
C HIS A 514 -9.59 30.86 5.75
N PHE A 515 -9.84 29.96 6.71
CA PHE A 515 -11.04 29.95 7.58
C PHE A 515 -10.72 29.80 9.08
N GLY A 516 -9.53 30.21 9.53
CA GLY A 516 -9.01 29.79 10.85
C GLY A 516 -9.85 30.18 12.06
N ALA A 517 -10.59 31.29 12.01
CA ALA A 517 -11.53 31.66 13.08
C ALA A 517 -12.72 30.68 13.22
N LYS A 518 -13.07 29.95 12.16
CA LYS A 518 -14.15 28.93 12.16
C LYS A 518 -13.63 27.51 12.34
N ARG A 519 -12.33 27.29 12.09
CA ARG A 519 -11.64 26.00 12.14
C ARG A 519 -10.22 26.22 12.69
N PRO A 520 -10.07 26.52 14.00
CA PRO A 520 -8.74 26.69 14.58
C PRO A 520 -7.99 25.35 14.54
N PRO A 521 -6.66 25.38 14.34
CA PRO A 521 -5.86 24.17 14.38
C PRO A 521 -5.88 23.59 15.80
N ARG A 522 -6.19 22.31 15.95
CA ARG A 522 -6.15 21.66 17.26
C ARG A 522 -4.74 21.14 17.53
N LEU A 523 -4.00 21.84 18.39
CA LEU A 523 -2.65 21.42 18.80
C LEU A 523 -2.70 20.60 20.09
N ILE A 524 -2.02 19.46 20.09
CA ILE A 524 -1.98 18.55 21.25
C ILE A 524 -0.52 18.33 21.63
N ALA A 525 -0.18 18.57 22.90
CA ALA A 525 1.10 18.14 23.44
C ALA A 525 1.14 16.62 23.49
N SER A 526 2.16 16.02 22.87
CA SER A 526 2.42 14.59 22.96
C SER A 526 2.54 14.16 24.42
N ALA A 527 1.91 13.03 24.76
CA ALA A 527 2.04 12.38 26.05
C ALA A 527 3.12 11.29 26.04
N ALA A 528 3.83 11.13 24.92
CA ALA A 528 4.74 10.02 24.72
C ALA A 528 6.00 10.22 25.58
N GLY A 529 6.26 9.26 26.46
CA GLY A 529 7.38 9.30 27.40
C GLY A 529 8.72 8.89 26.77
N LEU A 530 9.70 8.61 27.64
CA LEU A 530 11.08 8.26 27.29
C LEU A 530 11.24 7.14 26.23
N TYR A 531 10.25 6.24 26.15
CA TYR A 531 10.24 5.05 25.29
C TYR A 531 9.31 5.17 24.08
N SER A 532 8.88 6.38 23.71
CA SER A 532 8.00 6.62 22.56
C SER A 532 8.53 6.03 21.25
N GLY A 533 9.83 6.18 20.97
CA GLY A 533 10.48 5.57 19.81
C GLY A 533 10.44 4.04 19.85
N VAL A 534 10.65 3.44 21.02
CA VAL A 534 10.56 1.98 21.24
C VAL A 534 9.14 1.48 21.03
N GLN A 535 8.15 2.17 21.59
CA GLN A 535 6.74 1.87 21.38
C GLN A 535 6.32 2.04 19.92
N GLY A 536 6.84 3.04 19.22
CA GLY A 536 6.59 3.27 17.80
C GLY A 536 7.19 2.19 16.89
N ALA A 537 8.42 1.78 17.21
CA ALA A 537 9.07 0.66 16.56
C ALA A 537 8.25 -0.63 16.76
N ALA A 538 7.82 -0.90 18.00
CA ALA A 538 6.94 -2.02 18.33
C ALA A 538 5.59 -1.96 17.59
N ALA A 539 4.95 -0.78 17.53
CA ALA A 539 3.71 -0.56 16.77
C ALA A 539 3.87 -0.92 15.29
N THR A 540 5.02 -0.57 14.69
CA THR A 540 5.35 -0.97 13.31
C THR A 540 5.37 -2.49 13.16
N ALA A 541 5.99 -3.21 14.10
CA ALA A 541 6.02 -4.66 14.08
C ALA A 541 4.63 -5.28 14.27
N PHE A 542 3.85 -4.79 15.24
CA PHE A 542 2.48 -5.27 15.46
C PHE A 542 1.59 -5.12 14.23
N ASP A 543 1.68 -3.98 13.54
CA ASP A 543 0.89 -3.73 12.34
C ASP A 543 1.25 -4.71 11.21
N GLN A 544 2.53 -5.03 11.02
CA GLN A 544 2.99 -5.88 9.93
C GLN A 544 2.89 -7.38 10.21
N ILE A 545 2.92 -7.81 11.47
CA ILE A 545 2.69 -9.22 11.85
C ILE A 545 1.20 -9.58 11.73
N LYS A 546 0.31 -8.59 11.86
CA LYS A 546 -1.15 -8.75 11.72
C LYS A 546 -1.66 -8.56 10.28
N SER A 547 -0.82 -8.05 9.38
CA SER A 547 -1.10 -7.88 7.93
C SER A 547 -0.73 -9.14 7.17
#